data_AF-A0A0L7LI55-F1
#
_entry.id   AF-A0A0L7LI55-F1
#
_cell.length_a   1.000
_cell.length_b   1.000
_cell.length_c   1.000
_cell.angle_alpha   90.00
_cell.angle_beta   90.00
_cell.angle_gamma   90.00
#
_symmetry.space_group_name_H-M   'P 1'
#
loop_
_entity.id
_entity.type
_entity.pdbx_description
1 polymer ?
#
loop_
_entity_poly.entity_id
_entity_poly.type
_entity_poly.pdbx_seq_one_letter_code
_entity_poly.pdbx_strand_id
1 'polypeptide(L)'
;MNGVGLEFNHLFGFGVLDAGAMTALAANWRSVPPRYHCEAGAVNTHMEVPTEGTIKLTIDTSACAGTPSEVRYLEHVQAVVSANATRRGDLELFLTSPMGTNPDSWRGFVRGWSLVLHGTRSAPYAQLEPQDPHSKLAVVKKAHEDNAAIK
;
A
#
# COMPACT_ATOMS: atom_id res chain seq x y z
N MET A 1 3.42 -5.30 11.72
CA MET A 1 2.13 -4.58 11.75
C MET A 1 2.17 -3.45 10.72
N ASN A 2 1.11 -3.24 9.95
CA ASN A 2 1.02 -2.18 8.94
C ASN A 2 0.50 -0.86 9.54
N GLY A 3 0.40 0.19 8.71
CA GLY A 3 -0.01 1.53 9.16
C GLY A 3 -1.42 1.63 9.75
N VAL A 4 -2.30 0.65 9.53
CA VAL A 4 -3.66 0.62 10.11
C VAL A 4 -3.79 -0.35 11.29
N GLY A 5 -2.67 -0.92 11.78
CA GLY A 5 -2.66 -1.80 12.94
C GLY A 5 -2.94 -3.27 12.65
N LEU A 6 -2.99 -3.68 11.37
CA LEU A 6 -3.14 -5.09 10.99
C LEU A 6 -1.79 -5.80 10.88
N GLU A 7 -1.74 -7.05 11.30
CA GLU A 7 -0.59 -7.91 11.03
C GLU A 7 -0.59 -8.38 9.57
N PHE A 8 0.59 -8.40 8.96
CA PHE A 8 0.79 -8.84 7.60
C PHE A 8 2.10 -9.62 7.53
N ASN A 9 2.10 -10.69 6.75
CA ASN A 9 3.28 -11.49 6.46
C ASN A 9 3.36 -11.76 4.96
N HIS A 10 4.56 -11.74 4.38
CA HIS A 10 4.74 -11.96 2.94
C HIS A 10 4.35 -13.38 2.47
N LEU A 11 4.40 -14.39 3.36
CA LEU A 11 4.04 -15.77 3.04
C LEU A 11 2.54 -16.06 3.23
N PHE A 12 1.89 -15.39 4.20
CA PHE A 12 0.53 -15.72 4.63
C PHE A 12 -0.47 -14.56 4.51
N GLY A 13 -0.05 -13.41 4.01
CA GLY A 13 -0.85 -12.20 3.92
C GLY A 13 -1.38 -11.76 5.28
N PHE A 14 -2.69 -11.57 5.37
CA PHE A 14 -3.39 -11.24 6.61
C PHE A 14 -3.74 -12.46 7.48
N GLY A 15 -3.24 -13.65 7.17
CA GLY A 15 -3.48 -14.89 7.92
C GLY A 15 -4.54 -15.80 7.29
N VAL A 16 -4.97 -16.81 8.05
CA VAL A 16 -5.86 -17.88 7.58
C VAL A 16 -7.27 -17.33 7.27
N LEU A 17 -7.90 -17.87 6.22
CA LEU A 17 -9.27 -17.56 5.86
C LEU A 17 -10.24 -18.24 6.83
N ASP A 18 -11.19 -17.46 7.35
CA ASP A 18 -12.32 -17.96 8.12
C ASP A 18 -13.59 -17.86 7.27
N ALA A 19 -14.06 -19.01 6.76
CA ALA A 19 -15.24 -19.07 5.91
C ALA A 19 -16.52 -18.61 6.64
N GLY A 20 -16.64 -18.84 7.94
CA GLY A 20 -17.77 -18.40 8.75
C GLY A 20 -17.77 -16.88 8.89
N ALA A 21 -16.64 -16.29 9.25
CA ALA A 21 -16.51 -14.84 9.35
C ALA A 21 -16.69 -14.14 7.99
N MET A 22 -16.17 -14.72 6.90
CA MET A 22 -16.33 -14.17 5.55
C MET A 22 -17.79 -14.15 5.10
N THR A 23 -18.52 -15.24 5.28
CA THR A 23 -19.94 -15.33 4.88
C THR A 23 -20.83 -14.45 5.75
N ALA A 24 -20.57 -14.39 7.06
CA ALA A 24 -21.26 -13.50 7.98
C ALA A 24 -21.07 -12.01 7.63
N LEU A 25 -19.84 -11.62 7.27
CA LEU A 25 -19.54 -10.27 6.80
C LEU A 25 -20.16 -9.98 5.43
N ALA A 26 -20.13 -10.95 4.51
CA ALA A 26 -20.69 -10.80 3.17
C ALA A 26 -22.20 -10.53 3.17
N ALA A 27 -22.95 -11.13 4.11
CA ALA A 27 -24.39 -10.94 4.22
C ALA A 27 -24.79 -9.46 4.47
N ASN A 28 -23.93 -8.71 5.16
CA ASN A 28 -24.15 -7.29 5.47
C ASN A 28 -23.21 -6.37 4.68
N TRP A 29 -22.49 -6.91 3.68
CA TRP A 29 -21.49 -6.16 2.94
C TRP A 29 -22.14 -5.09 2.05
N ARG A 30 -21.55 -3.90 2.06
CA ARG A 30 -21.95 -2.78 1.21
C ARG A 30 -20.81 -2.48 0.27
N SER A 31 -21.16 -2.19 -0.99
CA SER A 31 -20.17 -1.86 -2.02
C SER A 31 -19.33 -0.66 -1.58
N VAL A 32 -18.02 -0.77 -1.77
CA VAL A 32 -17.08 0.32 -1.51
C VAL A 32 -17.25 1.44 -2.54
N PRO A 33 -16.76 2.67 -2.25
CA PRO A 33 -16.78 3.76 -3.21
C PRO A 33 -16.04 3.45 -4.51
N PRO A 34 -16.22 4.26 -5.58
CA PRO A 34 -15.48 4.10 -6.82
C PRO A 34 -13.97 4.09 -6.61
N ARG A 35 -13.29 3.18 -7.32
CA ARG A 35 -11.83 3.06 -7.34
C ARG A 35 -11.22 4.11 -8.26
N TYR A 36 -10.16 4.75 -7.80
CA TYR A 36 -9.35 5.71 -8.54
C TYR A 36 -7.96 5.13 -8.86
N HIS A 37 -7.31 5.73 -9.85
CA HIS A 37 -5.95 5.42 -10.28
C HIS A 37 -5.15 6.72 -10.29
N CYS A 38 -4.17 6.82 -9.40
CA CYS A 38 -3.30 7.98 -9.25
C CYS A 38 -1.89 7.62 -9.70
N GLU A 39 -1.40 8.28 -10.74
CA GLU A 39 0.01 8.31 -11.09
C GLU A 39 0.70 9.25 -10.10
N ALA A 40 1.29 8.66 -9.06
CA ALA A 40 1.73 9.37 -7.87
C ALA A 40 3.14 9.99 -8.02
N GLY A 41 3.84 9.69 -9.10
CA GLY A 41 5.14 10.27 -9.45
C GLY A 41 6.01 9.29 -10.24
N ALA A 42 7.09 9.81 -10.83
CA ALA A 42 8.10 9.01 -11.50
C ALA A 42 9.49 9.62 -11.36
N VAL A 43 10.50 8.77 -11.25
CA VAL A 43 11.92 9.13 -11.26
C VAL A 43 12.55 8.45 -12.46
N ASN A 44 12.95 9.24 -13.46
CA ASN A 44 13.50 8.75 -14.74
C ASN A 44 15.02 8.95 -14.84
N THR A 45 15.72 8.96 -13.72
CA THR A 45 17.18 9.07 -13.67
C THR A 45 17.83 7.70 -13.63
N HIS A 46 18.85 7.52 -14.48
CA HIS A 46 19.68 6.33 -14.45
C HIS A 46 20.54 6.35 -13.19
N MET A 47 20.34 5.38 -12.31
CA MET A 47 21.10 5.28 -11.07
C MET A 47 21.78 3.92 -10.95
N GLU A 48 23.07 4.00 -10.67
CA GLU A 48 23.91 2.85 -10.38
C GLU A 48 23.61 2.36 -8.96
N VAL A 49 23.31 1.07 -8.77
CA VAL A 49 23.33 0.51 -7.42
C VAL A 49 24.78 0.12 -7.14
N PRO A 50 25.39 0.63 -6.06
CA PRO A 50 26.78 0.33 -5.74
C PRO A 50 26.99 -1.16 -5.48
N THR A 51 28.22 -1.63 -5.72
CA THR A 51 28.64 -3.03 -5.49
C THR A 51 28.40 -3.48 -4.05
N GLU A 52 28.55 -2.55 -3.11
CA GLU A 52 28.21 -2.70 -1.69
C GLU A 52 27.34 -1.53 -1.26
N GLY A 53 26.26 -1.80 -0.53
CA GLY A 53 25.34 -0.80 -0.02
C GLY A 53 23.96 -0.84 -0.68
N THR A 54 23.19 0.24 -0.51
CA THR A 54 21.80 0.34 -0.97
C THR A 54 21.59 1.69 -1.63
N ILE A 55 20.79 1.71 -2.68
CA ILE A 55 20.23 2.96 -3.18
C ILE A 55 18.82 3.17 -2.60
N LYS A 56 18.56 4.36 -2.09
CA LYS A 56 17.23 4.75 -1.64
C LYS A 56 16.66 5.78 -2.60
N LEU A 57 15.54 5.42 -3.23
CA LEU A 57 14.79 6.31 -4.09
C LEU A 57 13.50 6.72 -3.38
N THR A 58 13.21 8.02 -3.39
CA THR A 58 12.03 8.58 -2.73
C THR A 58 11.17 9.29 -3.77
N ILE A 59 9.87 9.02 -3.72
CA ILE A 59 8.85 9.82 -4.41
C ILE A 59 8.01 10.47 -3.31
N ASP A 60 8.06 11.79 -3.23
CA ASP A 60 7.14 12.56 -2.41
C ASP A 60 5.86 12.78 -3.22
N THR A 61 4.73 12.30 -2.69
CA THR A 61 3.45 12.34 -3.39
C THR A 61 2.33 12.86 -2.51
N SER A 62 1.44 13.64 -3.10
CA SER A 62 0.19 14.07 -2.48
C SER A 62 -0.96 13.09 -2.73
N ALA A 63 -0.68 11.92 -3.33
CA ALA A 63 -1.70 10.96 -3.76
C ALA A 63 -2.79 11.59 -4.65
N CYS A 64 -2.38 12.50 -5.54
CA CYS A 64 -3.24 13.24 -6.46
C CYS A 64 -4.28 14.13 -5.75
N ALA A 65 -3.95 14.67 -4.58
CA ALA A 65 -4.84 15.57 -3.82
C ALA A 65 -5.40 16.71 -4.69
N GLY A 66 -6.73 16.92 -4.62
CA GLY A 66 -7.42 17.99 -5.35
C GLY A 66 -7.74 17.68 -6.82
N THR A 67 -7.32 16.53 -7.37
CA THR A 67 -7.64 16.15 -8.76
C THR A 67 -8.77 15.12 -8.82
N PRO A 68 -9.32 14.81 -10.02
CA PRO A 68 -10.26 13.71 -10.20
C PRO A 68 -9.72 12.32 -9.83
N SER A 69 -8.40 12.13 -9.74
CA SER A 69 -7.75 10.86 -9.40
C SER A 69 -7.28 10.76 -7.95
N GLU A 70 -7.66 11.69 -7.07
CA GLU A 70 -7.30 11.69 -5.65
C GLU A 70 -7.60 10.35 -4.95
N VAL A 71 -6.59 9.79 -4.28
CA VAL A 71 -6.68 8.59 -3.44
C VAL A 71 -6.38 8.97 -2.00
N ARG A 72 -7.34 8.72 -1.09
CA ARG A 72 -7.17 8.95 0.36
C ARG A 72 -7.08 7.66 1.15
N TYR A 73 -7.74 6.60 0.67
CA TYR A 73 -7.76 5.29 1.29
C TYR A 73 -7.18 4.29 0.32
N LEU A 74 -6.06 3.69 0.68
CA LEU A 74 -5.24 2.88 -0.21
C LEU A 74 -5.74 1.43 -0.27
N GLU A 75 -5.77 0.87 -1.47
CA GLU A 75 -6.08 -0.55 -1.71
C GLU A 75 -4.88 -1.28 -2.28
N HIS A 76 -4.36 -0.81 -3.42
CA HIS A 76 -3.23 -1.42 -4.11
C HIS A 76 -2.16 -0.38 -4.42
N VAL A 77 -0.90 -0.80 -4.32
CA VAL A 77 0.27 0.00 -4.69
C VAL A 77 1.04 -0.74 -5.75
N GLN A 78 1.46 -0.05 -6.80
CA GLN A 78 2.32 -0.60 -7.84
C GLN A 78 3.56 0.29 -7.98
N ALA A 79 4.72 -0.33 -7.83
CA ALA A 79 5.99 0.27 -8.22
C ALA A 79 6.40 -0.33 -9.55
N VAL A 80 6.39 0.48 -10.61
CA VAL A 80 6.82 0.06 -11.94
C VAL A 80 8.29 0.42 -12.07
N VAL A 81 9.17 -0.58 -11.94
CA VAL A 81 10.63 -0.39 -11.95
C VAL A 81 11.21 -0.87 -13.27
N SER A 82 11.98 -0.01 -13.93
CA SER A 82 12.83 -0.37 -15.05
C SER A 82 14.26 -0.52 -14.54
N ALA A 83 14.86 -1.69 -14.72
CA ALA A 83 16.16 -2.02 -14.15
C ALA A 83 17.01 -2.81 -15.16
N ASN A 84 18.34 -2.63 -15.10
CA ASN A 84 19.31 -3.46 -15.82
C ASN A 84 20.17 -4.19 -14.79
N ALA A 85 20.55 -5.44 -15.04
CA ALA A 85 21.43 -6.17 -14.14
C ALA A 85 22.14 -7.30 -14.86
N THR A 86 23.40 -7.53 -14.49
CA THR A 86 24.17 -8.70 -14.95
C THR A 86 23.55 -10.00 -14.47
N ARG A 87 23.04 -10.02 -13.23
CA ARG A 87 22.28 -11.14 -12.64
C ARG A 87 21.00 -10.62 -11.98
N ARG A 88 19.83 -10.91 -12.57
CA ARG A 88 18.54 -10.46 -12.02
C ARG A 88 18.23 -11.04 -10.63
N GLY A 89 18.68 -12.27 -10.34
CA GLY A 89 18.41 -12.93 -9.05
C GLY A 89 19.15 -12.31 -7.86
N ASP A 90 20.13 -11.45 -8.13
CA ASP A 90 20.84 -10.69 -7.10
C ASP A 90 20.05 -9.45 -6.66
N LEU A 91 19.02 -9.08 -7.44
CA LEU A 91 18.21 -7.89 -7.19
C LEU A 91 17.14 -8.15 -6.15
N GLU A 92 16.98 -7.21 -5.23
CA GLU A 92 15.82 -7.17 -4.37
C GLU A 92 15.34 -5.73 -4.27
N LEU A 93 14.02 -5.60 -4.27
CA LEU A 93 13.35 -4.33 -4.33
C LEU A 93 12.39 -4.29 -3.15
N PHE A 94 12.48 -3.20 -2.41
CA PHE A 94 11.52 -2.91 -1.36
C PHE A 94 10.83 -1.60 -1.60
N LEU A 95 9.59 -1.54 -1.15
CA LEU A 95 8.79 -0.35 -1.13
C LEU A 95 8.36 -0.06 0.30
N THR A 96 8.74 1.11 0.80
CA THR A 96 8.38 1.58 2.13
C THR A 96 7.29 2.63 2.03
N SER A 97 6.18 2.39 2.72
CA SER A 97 5.14 3.40 2.87
C SER A 97 5.59 4.52 3.83
N PRO A 98 5.02 5.73 3.73
CA PRO A 98 5.27 6.81 4.70
C PRO A 98 4.97 6.44 6.15
N MET A 99 4.06 5.47 6.37
CA MET A 99 3.67 4.99 7.70
C MET A 99 4.64 3.94 8.29
N GLY A 100 5.81 3.75 7.66
CA GLY A 100 6.87 2.89 8.17
C GLY A 100 6.64 1.42 7.83
N THR A 101 7.44 0.91 6.91
CA THR A 101 7.60 -0.53 6.67
C THR A 101 9.07 -0.72 6.30
N ASN A 102 9.87 -1.24 7.23
CA ASN A 102 11.33 -1.25 7.11
C ASN A 102 11.78 -2.17 5.96
N PRO A 103 12.67 -1.70 5.08
CA PRO A 103 13.35 -2.56 4.14
C PRO A 103 14.84 -2.68 4.47
N ASP A 104 15.33 -3.91 4.58
CA ASP A 104 16.77 -4.21 4.53
C ASP A 104 17.25 -4.31 3.05
N SER A 105 18.53 -4.56 2.78
CA SER A 105 19.29 -4.09 1.59
C SER A 105 19.67 -5.12 0.51
N TRP A 106 19.51 -4.87 -0.82
CA TRP A 106 20.10 -5.72 -1.90
C TRP A 106 20.29 -5.03 -3.29
N ARG A 107 20.67 -5.78 -4.35
CA ARG A 107 21.50 -5.33 -5.51
C ARG A 107 20.72 -4.76 -6.72
N GLY A 108 21.39 -4.06 -7.67
CA GLY A 108 20.85 -3.76 -9.02
C GLY A 108 21.35 -2.63 -9.89
N PHE A 109 20.60 -2.27 -10.92
CA PHE A 109 20.64 -0.93 -11.53
C PHE A 109 19.20 -0.53 -11.80
N VAL A 110 18.80 0.68 -11.44
CA VAL A 110 17.45 1.19 -11.71
C VAL A 110 17.56 2.28 -12.78
N ARG A 111 16.99 2.04 -13.95
CA ARG A 111 16.87 3.01 -15.05
C ARG A 111 15.82 4.07 -14.75
N GLY A 112 14.80 3.71 -13.98
CA GLY A 112 13.75 4.60 -13.51
C GLY A 112 12.65 3.81 -12.81
N TRP A 113 11.81 4.51 -12.06
CA TRP A 113 10.62 3.90 -11.47
C TRP A 113 9.46 4.88 -11.38
N SER A 114 8.24 4.37 -11.47
CA SER A 114 7.02 5.14 -11.22
C SER A 114 6.18 4.50 -10.13
N LEU A 115 5.48 5.35 -9.39
CA LEU A 115 4.56 4.95 -8.33
C LEU A 115 3.13 5.15 -8.82
N VAL A 116 2.33 4.10 -8.70
CA VAL A 116 0.90 4.12 -8.99
C VAL A 116 0.15 3.69 -7.74
N LEU A 117 -0.84 4.49 -7.36
CA LEU A 117 -1.72 4.23 -6.23
C LEU A 117 -3.13 3.94 -6.72
N HIS A 118 -3.76 2.94 -6.12
CA HIS A 118 -5.16 2.63 -6.31
C HIS A 118 -5.89 2.64 -4.98
N GLY A 119 -7.11 3.15 -5.01
CA GLY A 119 -7.98 3.11 -3.86
C GLY A 119 -9.15 4.07 -4.00
N THR A 120 -9.68 4.54 -2.88
CA THR A 120 -10.87 5.39 -2.86
C THR A 120 -10.56 6.78 -2.34
N ARG A 121 -11.35 7.76 -2.77
CA ARG A 121 -11.32 9.13 -2.23
C ARG A 121 -12.09 9.24 -0.90
N SER A 122 -13.25 8.60 -0.84
CA SER A 122 -14.12 8.59 0.35
C SER A 122 -13.82 7.35 1.19
N ALA A 123 -14.10 7.45 2.50
CA ALA A 123 -13.85 6.38 3.46
C ALA A 123 -14.56 5.09 3.04
N PRO A 124 -13.81 3.99 2.77
CA PRO A 124 -14.43 2.69 2.59
C PRO A 124 -14.94 2.20 3.95
N TYR A 125 -15.99 1.39 3.94
CA TYR A 125 -16.57 0.74 5.13
C TYR A 125 -17.30 1.64 6.13
N ALA A 126 -17.45 2.94 5.87
CA ALA A 126 -18.13 3.85 6.79
C ALA A 126 -19.54 3.37 7.20
N GLN A 127 -20.24 2.71 6.28
CA GLN A 127 -21.59 2.19 6.46
C GLN A 127 -21.66 0.76 7.02
N LEU A 128 -20.50 0.12 7.27
CA LEU A 128 -20.45 -1.21 7.84
C LEU A 128 -20.30 -1.13 9.36
N GLU A 129 -21.01 -2.02 10.06
CA GLU A 129 -20.89 -2.19 11.50
C GLU A 129 -20.18 -3.52 11.79
N PRO A 130 -19.01 -3.51 12.44
CA PRO A 130 -18.33 -4.73 12.80
C PRO A 130 -19.11 -5.47 13.89
N GLN A 131 -19.35 -6.77 13.70
CA GLN A 131 -20.01 -7.62 14.70
C GLN A 131 -19.11 -7.89 15.91
N ASP A 132 -17.79 -7.90 15.70
CA ASP A 132 -16.78 -8.10 16.73
C ASP A 132 -15.83 -6.88 16.78
N PRO A 133 -15.67 -6.22 17.95
CA PRO A 133 -14.76 -5.09 18.11
C PRO A 133 -13.28 -5.43 17.87
N HIS A 134 -12.90 -6.71 17.89
CA HIS A 134 -11.54 -7.18 17.59
C HIS A 134 -11.36 -7.66 16.14
N SER A 135 -12.42 -7.61 15.33
CA SER A 135 -12.34 -7.98 13.92
C SER A 135 -11.42 -7.05 13.13
N LYS A 136 -10.84 -7.56 12.03
CA LYS A 136 -10.02 -6.74 11.12
C LYS A 136 -10.78 -5.51 10.59
N LEU A 137 -12.09 -5.65 10.36
CA LEU A 137 -12.95 -4.55 9.95
C LEU A 137 -13.03 -3.45 11.01
N ALA A 138 -13.19 -3.82 12.29
CA ALA A 138 -13.23 -2.87 13.40
C ALA A 138 -11.90 -2.11 13.53
N VAL A 139 -10.77 -2.83 13.43
CA VAL A 139 -9.42 -2.24 13.49
C VAL A 139 -9.22 -1.22 12.37
N VAL A 140 -9.55 -1.59 11.13
CA VAL A 140 -9.41 -0.70 9.96
C VAL A 140 -10.33 0.51 10.05
N LYS A 141 -11.59 0.30 10.47
CA LYS A 141 -12.58 1.40 10.59
C LYS A 141 -12.11 2.42 11.63
N LYS A 142 -11.67 1.95 12.80
CA LYS A 142 -11.10 2.81 13.85
C LYS A 142 -9.91 3.60 13.33
N ALA A 143 -8.98 2.95 12.61
CA ALA A 143 -7.84 3.64 12.02
C ALA A 143 -8.23 4.72 10.99
N HIS A 144 -9.29 4.49 10.20
CA HIS A 144 -9.82 5.50 9.26
C HIS A 144 -10.42 6.71 9.99
N GLU A 145 -11.14 6.47 11.09
CA GLU A 145 -11.74 7.52 11.93
C GLU A 145 -10.66 8.33 12.65
N ASP A 146 -9.69 7.67 13.28
CA ASP A 146 -8.58 8.31 13.98
C ASP A 146 -7.72 9.17 13.03
N ASN A 147 -7.41 8.68 11.83
CA ASN A 147 -6.67 9.44 10.82
C ASN A 147 -7.47 10.60 10.20
N ALA A 148 -8.80 10.52 10.19
CA ALA A 148 -9.65 11.63 9.77
C ALA A 148 -9.70 12.77 10.80
N ALA A 149 -9.47 12.46 12.09
CA ALA A 149 -9.44 13.43 13.19
C ALA A 149 -8.12 14.21 13.31
N ILE A 150 -7.07 13.83 12.55
CA ILE A 150 -5.74 14.44 12.58
C ILE A 150 -5.56 15.49 11.45
N LYS A 151 -6.60 15.75 10.64
CA LYS A 151 -6.64 16.84 9.65
C LYS A 151 -7.38 18.06 10.19
#